data_AF-A0A235B6K4-F1
#
_entry.id   AF-A0A235B6K4-F1
#
_cell.length_a   1.000
_cell.length_b   1.000
_cell.length_c   1.000
_cell.angle_alpha   90.00
_cell.angle_beta   90.00
_cell.angle_gamma   90.00
#
_symmetry.space_group_name_H-M   'P 1'
#
loop_
_entity.id
_entity.type
_entity.pdbx_description
1 polymer ?
#
loop_
_entity_poly.entity_id
_entity_poly.type
_entity_poly.pdbx_seq_one_letter_code
_entity_poly.pdbx_strand_id
1 'polypeptide(L)'
;MSKQARISTREAAQRLHVHARTVRKWIDSFEEYISPEVNDRGHYMLTEDGFLRLKDIQQRLQETGKSMRQIRQDLVKEGRWEIERLSERPPVEEEAPVVPFGREYPMHRVVGSLDEIGEMLETVFTRLDQLEDHVFTMFDMMEEMEKRMAATSQNTLPAASVQKMMDEIGKKQDQLKVELRNATFSHRLASAAEEPSPYIPRRQKRTRFLGIF
;
A
#
# COMPACT_ATOMS: atom_id res chain seq x y z
N MET A 1 -45.05 2.68 12.14
CA MET A 1 -44.11 3.00 11.04
C MET A 1 -42.84 3.55 11.66
N SER A 2 -42.00 2.67 12.22
CA SER A 2 -40.78 3.06 12.91
C SER A 2 -39.72 3.41 11.88
N LYS A 3 -39.14 4.62 11.96
CA LYS A 3 -37.98 5.01 11.17
C LYS A 3 -36.82 4.08 11.56
N GLN A 4 -36.65 2.98 10.83
CA GLN A 4 -35.49 2.10 10.99
C GLN A 4 -34.26 2.93 10.61
N ALA A 5 -33.31 3.05 11.55
CA ALA A 5 -32.04 3.70 11.28
C ALA A 5 -31.34 2.91 10.16
N ARG A 6 -31.19 3.54 8.99
CA ARG A 6 -30.51 2.95 7.84
C ARG A 6 -29.04 3.36 7.90
N ILE A 7 -28.17 2.40 8.13
CA ILE A 7 -26.72 2.58 8.23
C ILE A 7 -26.15 2.51 6.81
N SER A 8 -25.46 3.56 6.37
CA SER A 8 -24.79 3.53 5.06
C SER A 8 -23.55 2.65 5.08
N THR A 9 -23.10 2.13 3.93
CA THR A 9 -21.84 1.38 3.83
C THR A 9 -20.64 2.12 4.44
N ARG A 10 -20.61 3.47 4.28
CA ARG A 10 -19.57 4.33 4.83
C ARG A 10 -19.62 4.36 6.36
N GLU A 11 -20.81 4.45 6.92
CA GLU A 11 -21.02 4.45 8.37
C GLU A 11 -20.71 3.08 8.98
N ALA A 12 -21.11 2.00 8.32
CA ALA A 12 -20.78 0.64 8.73
C ALA A 12 -19.25 0.40 8.75
N ALA A 13 -18.54 0.88 7.72
CA ALA A 13 -17.08 0.82 7.65
C ALA A 13 -16.40 1.53 8.82
N GLN A 14 -16.91 2.71 9.19
CA GLN A 14 -16.39 3.48 10.32
C GLN A 14 -16.61 2.76 11.66
N ARG A 15 -17.78 2.14 11.85
CA ARG A 15 -18.11 1.41 13.09
C ARG A 15 -17.35 0.09 13.24
N LEU A 16 -17.08 -0.60 12.14
CA LEU A 16 -16.36 -1.89 12.11
C LEU A 16 -14.84 -1.73 11.99
N HIS A 17 -14.35 -0.48 11.87
CA HIS A 17 -12.93 -0.15 11.68
C HIS A 17 -12.30 -0.88 10.47
N VAL A 18 -13.06 -1.03 9.39
CA VAL A 18 -12.61 -1.65 8.14
C VAL A 18 -12.87 -0.71 6.97
N HIS A 19 -12.19 -0.94 5.84
CA HIS A 19 -12.36 -0.09 4.67
C HIS A 19 -13.75 -0.30 4.03
N ALA A 20 -14.34 0.76 3.47
CA ALA A 20 -15.68 0.68 2.85
C ALA A 20 -15.76 -0.32 1.69
N ARG A 21 -14.64 -0.56 0.99
CA ARG A 21 -14.54 -1.60 -0.05
C ARG A 21 -14.66 -3.02 0.53
N THR A 22 -14.05 -3.26 1.69
CA THR A 22 -14.14 -4.55 2.41
C THR A 22 -15.57 -4.82 2.86
N VAL A 23 -16.25 -3.80 3.38
CA VAL A 23 -17.67 -3.90 3.73
C VAL A 23 -18.52 -4.21 2.49
N ARG A 24 -18.25 -3.57 1.34
CA ARG A 24 -18.93 -3.96 0.08
C ARG A 24 -18.63 -5.40 -0.32
N LYS A 25 -17.37 -5.84 -0.30
CA LYS A 25 -16.98 -7.24 -0.61
C LYS A 25 -17.75 -8.23 0.26
N TRP A 26 -17.95 -7.91 1.54
CA TRP A 26 -18.79 -8.73 2.43
C TRP A 26 -20.27 -8.63 2.09
N ILE A 27 -20.80 -7.44 1.84
CA ILE A 27 -22.20 -7.28 1.42
C ILE A 27 -22.48 -8.06 0.13
N ASP A 28 -21.65 -7.92 -0.90
CA ASP A 28 -21.78 -8.64 -2.17
C ASP A 28 -21.63 -10.16 -1.97
N SER A 29 -20.77 -10.56 -1.02
CA SER A 29 -20.54 -11.97 -0.73
C SER A 29 -21.63 -12.62 0.11
N PHE A 30 -22.32 -11.84 0.93
CA PHE A 30 -23.29 -12.32 1.89
C PHE A 30 -24.61 -11.59 1.67
N GLU A 31 -24.93 -11.24 0.41
CA GLU A 31 -26.07 -10.38 0.06
C GLU A 31 -27.39 -10.99 0.55
N GLU A 32 -27.57 -12.29 0.32
CA GLU A 32 -28.72 -13.07 0.78
C GLU A 32 -28.86 -13.06 2.30
N TYR A 33 -27.73 -13.15 3.01
CA TYR A 33 -27.70 -13.16 4.47
C TYR A 33 -27.81 -11.75 5.08
N ILE A 34 -27.27 -10.71 4.45
CA ILE A 34 -27.26 -9.35 5.00
C ILE A 34 -28.52 -8.58 4.58
N SER A 35 -29.13 -8.96 3.45
CA SER A 35 -30.30 -8.34 2.83
C SER A 35 -30.15 -6.80 2.71
N PRO A 36 -29.11 -6.31 2.02
CA PRO A 36 -28.87 -4.87 1.87
C PRO A 36 -29.93 -4.22 0.98
N GLU A 37 -30.37 -3.01 1.34
CA GLU A 37 -31.18 -2.18 0.45
C GLU A 37 -30.29 -1.26 -0.38
N VAL A 38 -30.59 -1.06 -1.66
CA VAL A 38 -29.86 -0.13 -2.53
C VAL A 38 -30.65 1.17 -2.67
N ASN A 39 -30.00 2.32 -2.46
CA ASN A 39 -30.63 3.62 -2.73
C ASN A 39 -30.59 3.99 -4.22
N ASP A 40 -31.29 5.06 -4.61
CA ASP A 40 -31.32 5.57 -6.00
C ASP A 40 -29.94 5.92 -6.59
N ARG A 41 -28.89 5.99 -5.76
CA ARG A 41 -27.51 6.33 -6.14
C ARG A 41 -26.59 5.10 -6.16
N GLY A 42 -27.12 3.89 -5.95
CA GLY A 42 -26.34 2.65 -5.96
C GLY A 42 -25.50 2.42 -4.70
N HIS A 43 -25.85 3.03 -3.56
CA HIS A 43 -25.19 2.75 -2.27
C HIS A 43 -26.02 1.79 -1.43
N TYR A 44 -25.35 0.82 -0.80
CA TYR A 44 -25.98 -0.09 0.14
C TYR A 44 -26.32 0.61 1.46
N MET A 45 -27.57 0.43 1.85
CA MET A 45 -28.18 0.87 3.09
C MET A 45 -28.55 -0.39 3.87
N LEU A 46 -28.03 -0.48 5.08
CA LEU A 46 -28.19 -1.63 5.96
C LEU A 46 -29.21 -1.29 7.02
N THR A 47 -30.07 -2.24 7.36
CA THR A 47 -30.82 -2.22 8.61
C THR A 47 -29.89 -2.51 9.77
N GLU A 48 -30.31 -2.20 11.00
CA GLU A 48 -29.53 -2.51 12.21
C GLU A 48 -29.20 -4.02 12.30
N ASP A 49 -30.14 -4.88 11.87
CA ASP A 49 -29.94 -6.33 11.81
C ASP A 49 -28.89 -6.72 10.77
N GLY A 50 -28.92 -6.12 9.57
CA GLY A 50 -27.89 -6.33 8.54
C GLY A 50 -26.49 -5.90 9.01
N PHE A 51 -26.41 -4.85 9.82
CA PHE A 51 -25.16 -4.43 10.45
C PHE A 51 -24.65 -5.43 11.50
N LEU A 52 -25.54 -6.01 12.33
CA LEU A 52 -25.16 -7.06 13.28
C LEU A 52 -24.65 -8.31 12.56
N ARG A 53 -25.27 -8.70 11.43
CA ARG A 53 -24.81 -9.81 10.58
C ARG A 53 -23.42 -9.55 9.99
N LEU A 54 -23.13 -8.31 9.57
CA LEU A 54 -21.79 -7.90 9.14
C LEU A 54 -20.74 -8.03 10.26
N LYS A 55 -21.11 -7.67 11.48
CA LYS A 55 -20.23 -7.81 12.65
C LYS A 55 -19.93 -9.28 12.97
N ASP A 56 -20.93 -10.16 12.85
CA ASP A 56 -20.75 -11.62 12.99
C ASP A 56 -19.80 -12.16 11.92
N ILE A 57 -19.96 -11.75 10.65
CA ILE A 57 -19.05 -12.13 9.56
C ILE A 57 -17.62 -11.65 9.86
N GLN A 58 -17.45 -10.40 10.30
CA GLN A 58 -16.13 -9.87 10.68
C GLN A 58 -15.49 -10.72 11.77
N GLN A 59 -16.25 -11.05 12.82
CA GLN A 59 -15.74 -11.82 13.95
C GLN A 59 -15.31 -13.23 13.50
N ARG A 60 -16.13 -13.90 12.69
CA ARG A 60 -15.80 -15.24 12.16
C ARG A 60 -14.56 -15.21 11.27
N LEU A 61 -14.39 -14.19 10.43
CA LEU A 61 -13.19 -14.01 9.61
C LEU A 61 -11.93 -13.80 10.46
N GLN A 62 -12.03 -13.02 11.54
CA GLN A 62 -10.88 -12.69 12.39
C GLN A 62 -10.49 -13.80 13.37
N GLU A 63 -11.46 -14.48 13.99
CA GLU A 63 -11.19 -15.45 15.05
C GLU A 63 -10.79 -16.84 14.50
N THR A 64 -11.26 -17.20 13.31
CA THR A 64 -11.12 -18.59 12.80
C THR A 64 -10.24 -18.73 11.57
N GLY A 65 -9.76 -17.64 10.95
CA GLY A 65 -8.96 -17.68 9.72
C GLY A 65 -9.66 -18.38 8.55
N LYS A 66 -10.99 -18.55 8.64
CA LYS A 66 -11.81 -19.24 7.64
C LYS A 66 -11.95 -18.38 6.39
N SER A 67 -11.96 -19.03 5.24
CA SER A 67 -12.25 -18.34 3.98
C SER A 67 -13.71 -17.88 3.95
N MET A 68 -14.02 -16.85 3.15
CA MET A 68 -15.39 -16.37 2.99
C MET A 68 -16.36 -17.50 2.59
N ARG A 69 -15.93 -18.45 1.73
CA ARG A 69 -16.73 -19.61 1.30
C ARG A 69 -17.00 -20.59 2.44
N GLN A 70 -16.03 -20.83 3.32
CA GLN A 70 -16.24 -21.66 4.52
C GLN A 70 -17.25 -21.03 5.47
N ILE A 71 -17.18 -19.70 5.67
CA ILE A 71 -18.17 -18.99 6.48
C ILE A 71 -19.56 -19.06 5.84
N ARG A 72 -19.67 -18.96 4.51
CA ARG A 72 -20.96 -19.21 3.82
C ARG A 72 -21.48 -20.60 4.10
N GLN A 73 -20.64 -21.62 3.95
CA GLN A 73 -21.03 -23.01 4.16
C GLN A 73 -21.42 -23.29 5.62
N ASP A 74 -20.73 -22.68 6.58
CA ASP A 74 -21.07 -22.76 8.01
C ASP A 74 -22.41 -22.09 8.29
N LEU A 75 -22.67 -20.90 7.74
CA LEU A 75 -23.94 -20.20 7.90
C LEU A 75 -25.13 -20.97 7.27
N VAL A 76 -24.89 -21.64 6.14
CA VAL A 76 -25.86 -22.55 5.50
C VAL A 76 -26.10 -23.78 6.37
N LYS A 77 -25.04 -24.38 6.92
CA LYS A 77 -25.12 -25.55 7.79
C LYS A 77 -25.75 -25.25 9.15
N GLU A 78 -25.59 -24.04 9.65
CA GLU A 78 -26.22 -23.51 10.87
C GLU A 78 -27.70 -23.14 10.67
N GLY A 79 -28.23 -23.25 9.44
CA GLY A 79 -29.62 -22.92 9.12
C GLY A 79 -29.95 -21.42 9.22
N ARG A 80 -28.94 -20.56 9.36
CA ARG A 80 -29.10 -19.09 9.37
C ARG A 80 -29.04 -18.48 7.97
N TRP A 81 -28.59 -19.27 7.00
CA TRP A 81 -28.64 -18.98 5.58
C TRP A 81 -29.55 -20.04 4.96
N GLU A 82 -30.84 -19.73 4.86
CA GLU A 82 -31.72 -20.47 3.98
C GLU A 82 -31.24 -20.19 2.56
N ILE A 83 -30.54 -21.16 1.97
CA ILE A 83 -30.47 -21.24 0.51
C ILE A 83 -31.91 -21.49 0.10
N GLU A 84 -32.65 -20.41 -0.14
CA GLU A 84 -33.90 -20.48 -0.87
C GLU A 84 -33.51 -21.07 -2.22
N ARG A 85 -33.77 -22.37 -2.36
CA ARG A 85 -33.69 -23.04 -3.65
C ARG A 85 -34.53 -22.18 -4.58
N LEU A 86 -33.88 -21.49 -5.50
CA LEU A 86 -34.47 -21.00 -6.73
C LEU A 86 -34.93 -22.22 -7.55
N SER A 87 -35.97 -22.93 -7.08
CA SER A 87 -36.74 -23.91 -7.83
C SER A 87 -37.94 -24.33 -6.97
N GLU A 88 -39.00 -23.53 -7.00
CA GLU A 88 -40.40 -23.99 -6.95
C GLU A 88 -41.31 -22.76 -7.17
N ARG A 89 -41.28 -22.27 -8.41
CA ARG A 89 -42.47 -21.62 -8.97
C ARG A 89 -43.43 -22.76 -9.28
N PRO A 90 -44.64 -22.85 -8.73
CA PRO A 90 -45.55 -23.95 -9.08
C PRO A 90 -46.19 -23.63 -10.45
N PRO A 91 -46.00 -24.44 -11.50
CA PRO A 91 -47.00 -24.52 -12.54
C PRO A 91 -47.96 -25.65 -12.15
N VAL A 92 -49.18 -25.22 -11.86
CA VAL A 92 -50.46 -25.86 -12.22
C VAL A 92 -50.36 -27.30 -12.76
N GLU A 93 -51.07 -28.19 -12.07
CA GLU A 93 -51.43 -29.56 -12.47
C GLU A 93 -51.68 -29.68 -13.98
N GLU A 94 -51.03 -30.62 -14.65
CA GLU A 94 -51.64 -31.45 -15.71
C GLU A 94 -50.73 -32.63 -16.10
N GLU A 95 -51.31 -33.81 -15.91
CA GLU A 95 -51.08 -35.19 -16.39
C GLU A 95 -49.79 -35.57 -17.16
N ALA A 96 -49.26 -36.74 -16.76
CA ALA A 96 -48.13 -37.43 -17.37
C ALA A 96 -48.31 -37.76 -18.87
N PRO A 97 -47.19 -38.01 -19.58
CA PRO A 97 -47.05 -39.36 -20.11
C PRO A 97 -45.66 -39.96 -19.86
N VAL A 98 -45.69 -41.25 -19.52
CA VAL A 98 -44.55 -42.16 -19.39
C VAL A 98 -43.77 -42.23 -20.71
N VAL A 99 -42.46 -42.00 -20.66
CA VAL A 99 -41.53 -42.27 -21.79
C VAL A 99 -40.55 -43.39 -21.37
N PRO A 100 -40.39 -44.45 -22.17
CA PRO A 100 -39.62 -45.63 -21.78
C PRO A 100 -38.12 -45.51 -22.11
N PHE A 101 -37.30 -46.07 -21.21
CA PHE A 101 -35.98 -46.69 -21.43
C PHE A 101 -34.88 -45.94 -22.21
N GLY A 102 -33.77 -45.70 -21.51
CA GLY A 102 -32.45 -46.14 -21.98
C GLY A 102 -31.58 -45.10 -22.66
N ARG A 103 -30.79 -44.36 -21.88
CA ARG A 103 -29.41 -43.95 -22.21
C ARG A 103 -28.74 -43.43 -20.93
N GLU A 104 -28.15 -44.35 -20.18
CA GLU A 104 -27.15 -44.04 -19.16
C GLU A 104 -25.93 -43.45 -19.87
N TYR A 105 -25.93 -42.13 -20.07
CA TYR A 105 -24.70 -41.40 -20.29
C TYR A 105 -23.91 -41.42 -18.97
N PRO A 106 -22.58 -41.60 -18.98
CA PRO A 106 -21.80 -41.72 -17.75
C PRO A 106 -21.72 -40.35 -17.07
N MET A 107 -22.74 -40.01 -16.27
CA MET A 107 -22.79 -38.82 -15.42
C MET A 107 -21.53 -38.73 -14.53
N HIS A 108 -20.95 -39.87 -14.14
CA HIS A 108 -19.69 -39.92 -13.38
C HIS A 108 -18.50 -39.27 -14.10
N ARG A 109 -18.46 -39.28 -15.44
CA ARG A 109 -17.35 -38.67 -16.21
C ARG A 109 -17.48 -37.15 -16.29
N VAL A 110 -18.73 -36.65 -16.32
CA VAL A 110 -19.02 -35.21 -16.30
C VAL A 110 -18.85 -34.64 -14.89
N VAL A 111 -19.27 -35.38 -13.87
CA VAL A 111 -19.06 -35.00 -12.46
C VAL A 111 -17.57 -34.98 -12.10
N GLY A 112 -16.77 -35.96 -12.53
CA GLY A 112 -15.32 -35.96 -12.32
C GLY A 112 -14.62 -34.78 -13.01
N SER A 113 -15.04 -34.42 -14.23
CA SER A 113 -14.50 -33.23 -14.91
C SER A 113 -14.91 -31.91 -14.27
N LEU A 114 -16.09 -31.84 -13.63
CA LEU A 114 -16.55 -30.66 -12.90
C LEU A 114 -15.78 -30.47 -11.59
N ASP A 115 -15.41 -31.57 -10.92
CA ASP A 115 -14.57 -31.53 -9.72
C ASP A 115 -13.15 -31.04 -10.07
N GLU A 116 -12.56 -31.56 -11.15
CA GLU A 116 -11.24 -31.14 -11.66
C GLU A 116 -11.22 -29.65 -12.08
N ILE A 117 -12.31 -29.17 -12.71
CA ILE A 117 -12.49 -27.75 -13.02
C ILE A 117 -12.67 -26.94 -11.74
N GLY A 118 -13.35 -27.49 -10.73
CA GLY A 118 -13.51 -26.89 -9.40
C GLY A 118 -12.17 -26.66 -8.71
N GLU A 119 -11.28 -27.65 -8.71
CA GLU A 119 -9.93 -27.57 -8.14
C GLU A 119 -9.05 -26.56 -8.90
N MET A 120 -9.16 -26.51 -10.24
CA MET A 120 -8.48 -25.50 -11.05
C MET A 120 -8.97 -24.08 -10.73
N LEU A 121 -10.28 -23.87 -10.64
CA LEU A 121 -10.86 -22.59 -10.27
C LEU A 121 -10.42 -22.17 -8.87
N GLU A 122 -10.37 -23.09 -7.91
CA GLU A 122 -9.86 -22.83 -6.56
C GLU A 122 -8.39 -22.39 -6.57
N THR A 123 -7.56 -23.05 -7.38
CA THR A 123 -6.16 -22.66 -7.57
C THR A 123 -6.06 -21.24 -8.15
N VAL A 124 -6.92 -20.90 -9.11
CA VAL A 124 -6.98 -19.55 -9.70
C VAL A 124 -7.45 -18.52 -8.67
N PHE A 125 -8.49 -18.81 -7.88
CA PHE A 125 -8.96 -17.92 -6.83
C PHE A 125 -7.91 -17.69 -5.75
N THR A 126 -7.22 -18.74 -5.30
CA THR A 126 -6.14 -18.63 -4.32
C THR A 126 -4.99 -17.78 -4.85
N ARG A 127 -4.65 -17.91 -6.14
CA ARG A 127 -3.64 -17.06 -6.79
C ARG A 127 -4.10 -15.61 -6.93
N LEU A 128 -5.39 -15.38 -7.21
CA LEU A 128 -5.94 -14.02 -7.28
C LEU A 128 -5.96 -13.34 -5.91
N ASP A 129 -6.27 -14.07 -4.85
CA ASP A 129 -6.24 -13.57 -3.47
C ASP A 129 -4.80 -13.21 -3.05
N GLN A 130 -3.82 -14.06 -3.40
CA GLN A 130 -2.39 -13.75 -3.18
C GLN A 130 -1.91 -12.53 -3.99
N LEU A 131 -2.38 -12.37 -5.23
CA LEU A 131 -2.08 -11.18 -6.04
C LEU A 131 -2.73 -9.93 -5.45
N GLU A 132 -3.97 -10.05 -4.93
CA GLU A 132 -4.69 -8.98 -4.25
C GLU A 132 -3.91 -8.52 -3.02
N ASP A 133 -3.49 -9.45 -2.15
CA ASP A 133 -2.66 -9.15 -0.96
C ASP A 133 -1.31 -8.53 -1.32
N HIS A 134 -0.67 -9.02 -2.39
CA HIS A 134 0.58 -8.45 -2.87
C HIS A 134 0.38 -7.00 -3.37
N VAL A 135 -0.72 -6.74 -4.08
CA VAL A 135 -1.07 -5.39 -4.53
C VAL A 135 -1.38 -4.47 -3.35
N PHE A 136 -2.08 -4.94 -2.31
CA PHE A 136 -2.31 -4.17 -1.08
C PHE A 136 -1.01 -3.84 -0.36
N THR A 137 -0.11 -4.81 -0.23
CA THR A 137 1.22 -4.58 0.35
C THR A 137 2.00 -3.53 -0.44
N MET A 138 1.92 -3.54 -1.78
CA MET A 138 2.54 -2.51 -2.61
C MET A 138 1.91 -1.12 -2.39
N PHE A 139 0.60 -1.02 -2.21
CA PHE A 139 -0.06 0.26 -1.90
C PHE A 139 0.36 0.79 -0.53
N ASP A 140 0.42 -0.05 0.50
CA ASP A 140 0.88 0.36 1.83
C ASP A 140 2.34 0.80 1.81
N MET A 141 3.20 0.06 1.08
CA MET A 141 4.59 0.45 0.87
C MET A 141 4.73 1.77 0.11
N MET A 142 3.89 2.02 -0.91
CA MET A 142 3.87 3.28 -1.64
C MET A 142 3.37 4.43 -0.78
N GLU A 143 2.34 4.24 0.04
CA GLU A 143 1.84 5.25 0.97
C GLU A 143 2.90 5.56 2.05
N GLU A 144 3.59 4.54 2.56
CA GLU A 144 4.70 4.74 3.48
C GLU A 144 5.87 5.48 2.81
N MET A 145 6.20 5.13 1.57
CA MET A 145 7.21 5.83 0.78
C MET A 145 6.80 7.29 0.53
N GLU A 146 5.54 7.56 0.20
CA GLU A 146 5.01 8.91 0.00
C GLU A 146 5.07 9.70 1.31
N LYS A 147 4.67 9.13 2.43
CA LYS A 147 4.81 9.74 3.77
C LYS A 147 6.27 10.03 4.11
N ARG A 148 7.18 9.10 3.83
CA ARG A 148 8.63 9.29 4.00
C ARG A 148 9.17 10.36 3.05
N MET A 149 8.70 10.42 1.80
CA MET A 149 9.09 11.44 0.82
C MET A 149 8.52 12.81 1.17
N ALA A 150 7.31 12.90 1.72
CA ALA A 150 6.72 14.13 2.23
C ALA A 150 7.42 14.62 3.51
N ALA A 151 7.83 13.71 4.39
CA ALA A 151 8.69 14.04 5.52
C ALA A 151 10.11 14.42 5.07
N THR A 152 10.62 13.77 4.02
CA THR A 152 11.93 14.07 3.44
C THR A 152 11.92 15.34 2.60
N SER A 153 10.81 15.72 1.97
CA SER A 153 10.68 16.98 1.23
C SER A 153 10.70 18.20 2.18
N GLN A 154 10.35 18.01 3.45
CA GLN A 154 10.64 18.98 4.51
C GLN A 154 12.13 19.03 4.91
N ASN A 155 12.89 17.96 4.66
CA ASN A 155 14.33 17.85 4.93
C ASN A 155 15.23 18.08 3.69
N THR A 156 14.68 18.13 2.48
CA THR A 156 15.39 18.68 1.34
C THR A 156 15.50 20.17 1.59
N LEU A 157 16.69 20.62 1.99
CA LEU A 157 17.02 22.04 2.07
C LEU A 157 16.44 22.73 0.84
N PRO A 158 15.53 23.70 1.00
CA PRO A 158 14.91 24.36 -0.13
C PRO A 158 16.01 24.82 -1.09
N ALA A 159 15.80 24.74 -2.41
CA ALA A 159 16.80 25.21 -3.38
C ALA A 159 17.28 26.64 -3.06
N ALA A 160 16.40 27.47 -2.49
CA ALA A 160 16.73 28.79 -1.95
C ALA A 160 17.75 28.78 -0.79
N SER A 161 17.69 27.79 0.10
CA SER A 161 18.65 27.61 1.19
C SER A 161 20.03 27.18 0.69
N VAL A 162 20.08 26.30 -0.32
CA VAL A 162 21.34 25.90 -0.97
C VAL A 162 21.95 27.08 -1.73
N GLN A 163 21.13 27.84 -2.46
CA GLN A 163 21.56 29.06 -3.15
C GLN A 163 22.14 30.09 -2.17
N LYS A 164 21.45 30.31 -1.04
CA LYS A 164 21.93 31.22 0.02
C LYS A 164 23.27 30.75 0.60
N MET A 165 23.45 29.45 0.83
CA MET A 165 24.74 28.91 1.28
C MET A 165 25.84 29.10 0.24
N MET A 166 25.55 28.92 -1.06
CA MET A 166 26.52 29.21 -2.12
C MET A 166 26.92 30.68 -2.18
N ASP A 167 25.96 31.60 -2.03
CA ASP A 167 26.24 33.04 -1.99
C ASP A 167 27.08 33.43 -0.77
N GLU A 168 26.81 32.83 0.40
CA GLU A 168 27.61 33.03 1.61
C GLU A 168 29.03 32.49 1.47
N ILE A 169 29.21 31.33 0.82
CA ILE A 169 30.53 30.78 0.50
C ILE A 169 31.29 31.73 -0.43
N GLY A 170 30.65 32.24 -1.48
CA GLY A 170 31.25 33.21 -2.40
C GLY A 170 31.72 34.48 -1.68
N LYS A 171 30.87 35.05 -0.81
CA LYS A 171 31.23 36.22 0.01
C LYS A 171 32.41 35.95 0.93
N LYS A 172 32.45 34.80 1.60
CA LYS A 172 33.58 34.42 2.46
C LYS A 172 34.85 34.20 1.66
N GLN A 173 34.76 33.64 0.46
CA GLN A 173 35.92 33.46 -0.42
C GLN A 173 36.50 34.83 -0.83
N ASP A 174 35.65 35.79 -1.18
CA ASP A 174 36.11 37.13 -1.55
C ASP A 174 36.65 37.92 -0.35
N GLN A 175 36.04 37.76 0.84
CA GLN A 175 36.58 38.28 2.09
C GLN A 175 37.98 37.73 2.37
N LEU A 176 38.17 36.41 2.27
CA LEU A 176 39.45 35.76 2.45
C LEU A 176 40.49 36.26 1.43
N LYS A 177 40.13 36.47 0.17
CA LYS A 177 41.05 37.05 -0.83
C LYS A 177 41.51 38.45 -0.44
N VAL A 178 40.62 39.29 0.07
CA VAL A 178 40.95 40.64 0.54
C VAL A 178 41.87 40.56 1.75
N GLU A 179 41.56 39.71 2.73
CA GLU A 179 42.41 39.49 3.91
C GLU A 179 43.79 38.98 3.52
N LEU A 180 43.88 38.05 2.57
CA LEU A 180 45.15 37.49 2.08
C LEU A 180 45.97 38.55 1.33
N ARG A 181 45.33 39.40 0.52
CA ARG A 181 45.98 40.56 -0.11
C ARG A 181 46.48 41.54 0.94
N ASN A 182 45.69 41.84 1.96
CA ASN A 182 46.05 42.75 3.03
C ASN A 182 47.20 42.18 3.86
N ALA A 183 47.16 40.91 4.23
CA ALA A 183 48.24 40.22 4.93
C ALA A 183 49.52 40.19 4.09
N THR A 184 49.42 39.93 2.79
CA THR A 184 50.57 39.97 1.86
C THR A 184 51.14 41.38 1.75
N PHE A 185 50.29 42.39 1.68
CA PHE A 185 50.69 43.79 1.64
C PHE A 185 51.36 44.22 2.95
N SER A 186 50.77 43.90 4.10
CA SER A 186 51.34 44.12 5.43
C SER A 186 52.67 43.39 5.60
N HIS A 187 52.79 42.15 5.12
CA HIS A 187 54.03 41.41 5.15
C HIS A 187 55.11 42.07 4.29
N ARG A 188 54.79 42.46 3.05
CA ARG A 188 55.72 43.20 2.18
C ARG A 188 56.12 44.55 2.76
N LEU A 189 55.19 45.27 3.39
CA LEU A 189 55.48 46.52 4.07
C LEU A 189 56.38 46.31 5.28
N ALA A 190 56.10 45.30 6.12
CA ALA A 190 56.97 44.96 7.25
C ALA A 190 58.37 44.58 6.78
N SER A 191 58.49 43.74 5.75
CA SER A 191 59.78 43.33 5.18
C SER A 191 60.51 44.42 4.40
N ALA A 192 59.82 45.47 3.95
CA ALA A 192 60.44 46.63 3.31
C ALA A 192 60.78 47.74 4.31
N ALA A 193 60.04 47.82 5.43
CA ALA A 193 60.32 48.70 6.55
C ALA A 193 61.43 48.15 7.46
N GLU A 194 61.72 46.85 7.37
CA GLU A 194 63.00 46.26 7.78
C GLU A 194 64.11 46.77 6.85
N GLU A 195 64.55 48.01 7.04
CA GLU A 195 65.81 48.50 6.49
C GLU A 195 67.00 47.72 7.08
N PRO A 196 68.11 47.61 6.32
CA PRO A 196 69.08 46.54 6.49
C PRO A 196 69.93 46.76 7.73
N SER A 197 69.84 45.85 8.71
CA SER A 197 70.98 45.60 9.58
C SER A 197 72.13 45.12 8.69
N PRO A 198 73.31 45.77 8.71
CA PRO A 198 74.49 45.20 8.09
C PRO A 198 74.89 43.96 8.89
N TYR A 199 75.64 43.06 8.25
CA TYR A 199 76.14 41.78 8.77
C TYR A 199 75.16 40.61 8.70
N ILE A 200 75.34 39.77 7.67
CA ILE A 200 75.69 38.34 7.82
C ILE A 200 76.41 37.89 6.53
N PRO A 201 77.46 37.05 6.59
CA PRO A 201 78.41 36.86 5.50
C PRO A 201 77.93 35.88 4.44
N ARG A 202 78.28 36.23 3.20
CA ARG A 202 78.15 35.47 1.96
C ARG A 202 78.77 34.06 2.09
N ARG A 203 77.95 33.01 2.07
CA ARG A 203 78.40 31.61 2.09
C ARG A 203 79.24 31.30 0.85
N GLN A 204 80.55 31.10 1.05
CA GLN A 204 81.52 30.76 0.01
C GLN A 204 81.24 29.37 -0.58
N LYS A 205 81.33 29.28 -1.90
CA LYS A 205 81.34 28.03 -2.68
C LYS A 205 82.52 27.16 -2.23
N ARG A 206 82.25 25.93 -1.78
CA ARG A 206 83.28 24.88 -1.71
C ARG A 206 83.07 23.91 -2.86
N THR A 207 83.84 24.11 -3.92
CA THR A 207 84.26 23.05 -4.84
C THR A 207 85.08 22.04 -4.03
N ARG A 208 84.66 20.76 -4.06
CA ARG A 208 85.55 19.63 -3.75
C ARG A 208 85.38 18.58 -4.84
N PHE A 209 86.41 18.53 -5.68
CA PHE A 209 86.82 17.37 -6.47
C PHE A 209 87.12 16.18 -5.55
N LEU A 210 86.73 14.98 -6.00
CA LEU A 210 87.25 13.61 -5.73
C LEU A 210 86.11 12.66 -6.15
N GLY A 211 86.16 11.77 -7.13
CA GLY A 211 87.27 11.13 -7.83
C GLY A 211 86.98 9.62 -7.92
N ILE A 212 86.66 9.15 -9.12
CA ILE A 212 87.00 7.83 -9.74
C ILE A 212 86.59 6.54 -9.00
N PHE A 213 85.66 5.77 -9.58
CA PHE A 213 85.87 4.49 -10.28
C PHE A 213 84.59 4.06 -11.00
#